data_AF-A0A485BEF9-F1
#
_entry.id   AF-A0A485BEF9-F1
#
_cell.length_a   1.000
_cell.length_b   1.000
_cell.length_c   1.000
_cell.angle_alpha   90.00
_cell.angle_beta   90.00
_cell.angle_gamma   90.00
#
_symmetry.space_group_name_H-M   'P 1'
#
loop_
_entity.id
_entity.type
_entity.pdbx_description
1 polymer ?
#
loop_
_entity_poly.entity_id
_entity_poly.type
_entity_poly.pdbx_seq_one_letter_code
_entity_poly.pdbx_strand_id
1 'polypeptide(L)'
;MAREIVVRQSASEAHFHAGAHATFIVDLACAIAFNTQERMLLIVENNGAIANFDDTAMVEVPCLVGINGPEPLAMGKIPLFQKGMMEQQVAVEKLVVDAWVEGSYQKLWQAITLSKTVPSASGG
;
A
#
# COMPACT_ATOMS: atom_id res chain seq x y z
N MET A 1 -17.82 -10.35 -1.53
CA MET A 1 -19.17 -10.60 -0.96
C MET A 1 -20.17 -9.55 -1.42
N ALA A 2 -19.81 -8.26 -1.31
CA ALA A 2 -20.66 -7.14 -1.67
C ALA A 2 -21.24 -7.24 -3.08
N ARG A 3 -20.42 -7.63 -4.06
CA ARG A 3 -20.87 -7.70 -5.46
C ARG A 3 -21.75 -8.90 -5.82
N GLU A 4 -21.60 -10.03 -5.12
CA GLU A 4 -22.46 -11.20 -5.27
C GLU A 4 -23.80 -11.04 -4.55
N ILE A 5 -23.80 -10.34 -3.41
CA ILE A 5 -25.01 -9.80 -2.79
C ILE A 5 -25.75 -8.88 -3.77
N VAL A 6 -25.01 -8.02 -4.46
CA VAL A 6 -25.56 -7.06 -5.42
C VAL A 6 -26.12 -7.74 -6.67
N VAL A 7 -25.52 -8.84 -7.14
CA VAL A 7 -25.93 -9.50 -8.39
C VAL A 7 -26.96 -10.63 -8.16
N ARG A 8 -26.91 -11.37 -7.05
CA ARG A 8 -27.82 -12.50 -6.80
C ARG A 8 -29.11 -12.14 -6.07
N GLN A 9 -29.14 -11.02 -5.37
CA GLN A 9 -30.07 -10.80 -4.24
C GLN A 9 -30.04 -11.91 -3.17
N SER A 10 -29.03 -12.81 -3.19
CA SER A 10 -28.91 -13.91 -2.22
C SER A 10 -27.46 -14.35 -2.00
N ALA A 11 -27.15 -14.53 -0.70
CA ALA A 11 -25.91 -15.10 -0.19
C ALA A 11 -26.09 -16.56 0.30
N SER A 12 -27.17 -17.25 -0.10
CA SER A 12 -27.61 -18.51 0.52
C SER A 12 -26.63 -19.69 0.40
N GLU A 13 -25.74 -19.67 -0.59
CA GLU A 13 -24.62 -20.63 -0.72
C GLU A 13 -23.26 -19.97 -0.44
N ALA A 14 -23.24 -18.71 0.01
CA ALA A 14 -22.02 -17.99 0.37
C ALA A 14 -21.58 -18.39 1.79
N HIS A 15 -21.04 -19.59 1.92
CA HIS A 15 -20.36 -20.00 3.14
C HIS A 15 -18.89 -19.56 3.09
N PHE A 16 -18.58 -18.48 3.80
CA PHE A 16 -17.19 -18.11 4.11
C PHE A 16 -17.05 -17.78 5.60
N HIS A 17 -16.69 -18.78 6.41
CA HIS A 17 -16.18 -18.59 7.77
C HIS A 17 -14.66 -18.42 7.72
N ALA A 18 -14.21 -17.35 7.10
CA ALA A 18 -12.87 -16.80 7.33
C ALA A 18 -13.10 -15.35 7.71
N GLY A 19 -12.56 -14.94 8.86
CA GLY A 19 -12.77 -13.60 9.43
C GLY A 19 -12.54 -12.49 8.40
N ALA A 20 -13.09 -11.30 8.68
CA ALA A 20 -13.12 -10.09 7.83
C ALA A 20 -11.84 -9.73 7.05
N HIS A 21 -10.70 -10.35 7.38
CA HIS A 21 -9.44 -10.31 6.65
C HIS A 21 -9.45 -11.00 5.28
N ALA A 22 -10.27 -12.00 4.99
CA ALA A 22 -10.22 -12.64 3.66
C ALA A 22 -11.14 -11.95 2.64
N THR A 23 -12.17 -11.24 3.10
CA THR A 23 -13.23 -10.69 2.24
C THR A 23 -12.72 -9.55 1.35
N PHE A 24 -11.75 -8.75 1.80
CA PHE A 24 -11.22 -7.64 0.99
C PHE A 24 -10.52 -8.12 -0.30
N ILE A 25 -9.99 -9.34 -0.32
CA ILE A 25 -9.39 -9.93 -1.53
C ILE A 25 -10.47 -10.19 -2.57
N VAL A 26 -11.61 -10.75 -2.12
CA VAL A 26 -12.76 -11.02 -2.99
C VAL A 26 -13.39 -9.71 -3.48
N ASP A 27 -13.47 -8.70 -2.62
CA ASP A 27 -14.02 -7.40 -3.00
C ASP A 27 -13.12 -6.69 -4.01
N LEU A 28 -11.78 -6.75 -3.86
CA LEU A 28 -10.82 -6.27 -4.86
C LEU A 28 -10.97 -7.01 -6.20
N ALA A 29 -11.00 -8.35 -6.16
CA ALA A 29 -11.16 -9.16 -7.36
C ALA A 29 -12.49 -8.86 -8.06
N CYS A 30 -13.57 -8.71 -7.30
CA CYS A 30 -14.87 -8.29 -7.81
C CYS A 30 -14.79 -6.91 -8.42
N ALA A 31 -14.11 -5.95 -7.79
CA ALA A 31 -14.03 -4.57 -8.26
C ALA A 31 -13.40 -4.48 -9.64
N ILE A 32 -12.27 -5.17 -9.83
CA ILE A 32 -11.60 -5.32 -11.13
C ILE A 32 -12.53 -6.04 -12.12
N ALA A 33 -13.05 -7.21 -11.74
CA ALA A 33 -13.75 -8.11 -12.66
C ALA A 33 -15.01 -7.51 -13.31
N PHE A 34 -15.78 -6.70 -12.56
CA PHE A 34 -16.98 -6.08 -13.14
C PHE A 34 -16.96 -4.54 -13.14
N ASN A 35 -15.79 -3.91 -12.91
CA ASN A 35 -15.62 -2.46 -12.92
C ASN A 35 -16.52 -1.70 -11.91
N THR A 36 -16.41 -1.96 -10.60
CA THR A 36 -17.31 -1.32 -9.59
C THR A 36 -17.03 0.15 -9.40
N GLN A 37 -15.78 0.58 -9.64
CA GLN A 37 -15.24 1.82 -9.09
C GLN A 37 -15.34 1.84 -7.55
N GLU A 38 -15.17 0.68 -6.90
CA GLU A 38 -15.20 0.61 -5.44
C GLU A 38 -13.98 1.29 -4.84
N ARG A 39 -14.19 2.00 -3.73
CA ARG A 39 -13.13 2.76 -3.05
C ARG A 39 -12.40 1.86 -2.06
N MET A 40 -11.12 1.62 -2.30
CA MET A 40 -10.28 0.75 -1.47
C MET A 40 -8.95 1.44 -1.15
N LEU A 41 -8.33 1.13 -0.02
CA LEU A 41 -6.94 1.51 0.24
C LEU A 41 -6.04 0.52 -0.50
N LEU A 42 -5.16 1.03 -1.36
CA LEU A 42 -4.23 0.21 -2.13
C LEU A 42 -2.85 0.86 -2.14
N ILE A 43 -1.83 0.00 -2.24
CA ILE A 43 -0.44 0.42 -2.41
C ILE A 43 -0.21 0.69 -3.91
N VAL A 44 0.08 1.94 -4.24
CA VAL A 44 0.30 2.44 -5.60
C VAL A 44 1.51 3.38 -5.63
N GLU A 45 2.11 3.60 -6.80
CA GLU A 45 3.14 4.62 -6.94
C GLU A 45 2.54 6.01 -6.68
N ASN A 46 3.24 6.84 -5.91
CA ASN A 46 2.72 8.13 -5.43
C ASN A 46 2.38 9.07 -6.58
N ASN A 47 3.33 9.37 -7.46
CA ASN A 47 3.17 10.21 -8.67
C ASN A 47 2.22 11.41 -8.47
N GLY A 48 2.44 12.19 -7.40
CA GLY A 48 1.62 13.35 -7.05
C GLY A 48 0.33 13.11 -6.24
N ALA A 49 -0.05 11.86 -5.92
CA ALA A 49 -1.19 11.57 -5.04
C ALA A 49 -1.02 12.25 -3.66
N ILE A 50 0.16 12.14 -3.07
CA ILE A 50 0.64 12.94 -1.95
C ILE A 50 1.61 13.99 -2.49
N ALA A 51 1.13 15.23 -2.62
CA ALA A 51 1.74 16.29 -3.41
C ALA A 51 3.09 16.84 -2.88
N ASN A 52 3.45 16.53 -1.63
CA ASN A 52 4.70 16.97 -1.00
C ASN A 52 5.56 15.81 -0.51
N PHE A 53 5.49 14.65 -1.17
CA PHE A 53 6.24 13.43 -0.87
C PHE A 53 6.92 12.87 -2.13
N ASP A 54 7.88 11.96 -2.00
CA ASP A 54 8.60 11.37 -3.14
C ASP A 54 7.63 10.75 -4.16
N ASP A 55 7.71 11.17 -5.42
CA ASP A 55 6.84 10.68 -6.50
C ASP A 55 7.03 9.19 -6.80
N THR A 56 8.21 8.65 -6.50
CA THR A 56 8.58 7.24 -6.73
C THR A 56 8.33 6.37 -5.50
N ALA A 57 7.74 6.91 -4.44
CA ALA A 57 7.36 6.13 -3.27
C ALA A 57 6.13 5.28 -3.56
N MET A 58 6.11 4.04 -3.04
CA MET A 58 4.87 3.27 -2.95
C MET A 58 4.09 3.78 -1.74
N VAL A 59 2.88 4.28 -1.95
CA VAL A 59 2.02 4.86 -0.92
C VAL A 59 0.70 4.10 -0.83
N GLU A 60 0.17 3.95 0.38
CA GLU A 60 -1.15 3.38 0.60
C GLU A 60 -2.18 4.51 0.67
N VAL A 61 -2.95 4.68 -0.41
CA VAL A 61 -3.95 5.76 -0.54
C VAL A 61 -5.28 5.23 -1.05
N PRO A 62 -6.40 5.95 -0.84
CA PRO A 62 -7.67 5.57 -1.40
C PRO A 62 -7.63 5.62 -2.93
N CYS A 63 -8.07 4.53 -3.56
CA CYS A 63 -8.17 4.39 -5.00
C CYS A 63 -9.59 4.00 -5.38
N LEU A 64 -10.07 4.41 -6.56
CA LEU A 64 -11.21 3.78 -7.21
C LEU A 64 -10.70 2.58 -8.00
N VAL A 65 -11.31 1.42 -7.82
CA VAL A 65 -10.88 0.19 -8.50
C VAL A 65 -11.84 -0.17 -9.62
N GLY A 66 -11.30 -0.19 -10.84
CA GLY A 66 -12.02 -0.55 -12.06
C GLY A 66 -11.30 -1.66 -12.85
N ILE A 67 -11.79 -1.88 -14.07
CA ILE A 67 -11.21 -2.86 -15.01
C ILE A 67 -9.78 -2.50 -15.42
N ASN A 68 -9.42 -1.21 -15.37
CA ASN A 68 -8.10 -0.70 -15.70
C ASN A 68 -7.15 -0.70 -14.48
N GLY A 69 -7.57 -1.26 -13.34
CA GLY A 69 -6.82 -1.24 -12.10
C GLY A 69 -7.18 -0.04 -11.20
N PRO A 70 -6.29 0.34 -10.28
CA PRO A 70 -6.54 1.43 -9.34
C PRO A 70 -6.36 2.82 -9.98
N GLU A 71 -7.29 3.71 -9.68
CA GLU A 71 -7.22 5.15 -9.96
C GLU A 71 -7.02 5.89 -8.62
N PRO A 72 -5.79 6.29 -8.26
CA PRO A 72 -5.49 6.92 -6.97
C PRO A 72 -6.19 8.28 -6.82
N LEU A 73 -6.71 8.54 -5.62
CA LEU A 73 -7.30 9.83 -5.29
C LEU A 73 -6.25 10.77 -4.70
N ALA A 74 -6.30 12.05 -5.12
CA ALA A 74 -5.40 13.07 -4.60
C ALA A 74 -5.62 13.32 -3.09
N MET A 75 -4.54 13.18 -2.33
CA MET A 75 -4.48 13.42 -0.88
C MET A 75 -4.02 14.84 -0.55
N GLY A 76 -3.40 15.53 -1.50
CA GLY A 76 -2.85 16.87 -1.30
C GLY A 76 -1.58 16.85 -0.46
N LYS A 77 -1.35 17.90 0.33
CA LYS A 77 -0.15 18.01 1.17
C LYS A 77 -0.37 17.40 2.55
N ILE A 78 0.53 16.51 2.96
CA ILE A 78 0.55 15.97 4.32
C ILE A 78 1.31 16.90 5.29
N PRO A 79 0.99 16.90 6.60
CA PRO A 79 1.70 17.71 7.57
C PRO A 79 3.16 17.24 7.77
N LEU A 80 4.00 18.16 8.27
CA LEU A 80 5.44 17.95 8.42
C LEU A 80 5.80 16.71 9.26
N PHE A 81 5.02 16.44 10.30
CA PHE A 81 5.27 15.31 11.20
C PHE A 81 5.14 13.95 10.50
N GLN A 82 4.01 13.73 9.81
CA GLN A 82 3.79 12.52 9.02
C GLN A 82 4.81 12.40 7.90
N LYS A 83 5.10 13.52 7.21
CA LYS A 83 6.14 13.55 6.18
C LYS A 83 7.48 13.08 6.74
N GLY A 84 7.94 13.63 7.86
CA GLY A 84 9.22 13.24 8.46
C GLY A 84 9.30 11.75 8.81
N MET A 85 8.22 11.18 9.35
CA MET A 85 8.17 9.74 9.65
C MET A 85 8.16 8.88 8.38
N MET A 86 7.38 9.28 7.38
CA MET A 86 7.25 8.53 6.12
C MET A 86 8.52 8.59 5.27
N GLU A 87 9.19 9.75 5.20
CA GLU A 87 10.47 9.91 4.48
C GLU A 87 11.55 9.03 5.10
N GLN A 88 11.62 8.95 6.43
CA GLN A 88 12.56 8.07 7.13
C GLN A 88 12.28 6.60 6.77
N GLN A 89 11.02 6.18 6.82
CA GLN A 89 10.65 4.78 6.63
C GLN A 89 10.77 4.33 5.16
N VAL A 90 10.33 5.15 4.20
CA VAL A 90 10.45 4.79 2.77
C VAL A 90 11.91 4.73 2.32
N ALA A 91 12.79 5.54 2.92
CA ALA A 91 14.23 5.47 2.66
C ALA A 91 14.82 4.12 3.13
N VAL A 92 14.34 3.56 4.26
CA VAL A 92 14.71 2.21 4.69
C VAL A 92 14.31 1.18 3.63
N GLU A 93 13.05 1.21 3.19
CA GLU A 93 12.50 0.26 2.22
C GLU A 93 13.24 0.31 0.87
N LYS A 94 13.50 1.52 0.35
CA LYS A 94 14.26 1.72 -0.89
C LYS A 94 15.70 1.21 -0.74
N LEU A 95 16.37 1.47 0.38
CA LEU A 95 17.73 0.96 0.62
C LEU A 95 17.78 -0.57 0.73
N VAL A 96 16.73 -1.21 1.28
CA VAL A 96 16.63 -2.68 1.29
C VAL A 96 16.53 -3.23 -0.14
N VAL A 97 15.68 -2.64 -0.99
CA VAL A 97 15.54 -3.04 -2.39
C VAL A 97 16.84 -2.81 -3.15
N ASP A 98 17.46 -1.64 -3.01
CA ASP A 98 18.75 -1.34 -3.63
C ASP A 98 19.82 -2.35 -3.20
N ALA A 99 19.88 -2.70 -1.91
CA ALA A 99 20.82 -3.69 -1.40
C ALA A 99 20.61 -5.06 -2.05
N TRP A 100 19.36 -5.46 -2.27
CA TRP A 100 19.02 -6.70 -2.95
C TRP A 100 19.41 -6.67 -4.43
N VAL A 101 19.04 -5.60 -5.14
CA VAL A 101 19.33 -5.43 -6.58
C VAL A 101 20.85 -5.39 -6.85
N GLU A 102 21.60 -4.70 -5.99
CA GLU A 102 23.05 -4.49 -6.17
C GLU A 102 23.93 -5.51 -5.45
N GLY A 103 23.34 -6.39 -4.62
CA GLY A 103 24.12 -7.28 -3.74
C GLY A 103 24.96 -6.52 -2.70
N SER A 104 24.48 -5.37 -2.23
CA SER A 104 25.27 -4.43 -1.41
C SER A 104 25.02 -4.60 0.09
N TYR A 105 26.02 -5.13 0.80
CA TYR A 105 26.03 -5.15 2.27
C TYR A 105 25.86 -3.74 2.86
N GLN A 106 26.57 -2.76 2.29
CA GLN A 106 26.59 -1.39 2.81
C GLN A 106 25.20 -0.76 2.79
N LYS A 107 24.43 -0.95 1.71
CA LYS A 107 23.08 -0.40 1.59
C LYS A 107 22.11 -1.07 2.57
N LEU A 108 22.25 -2.37 2.80
CA LEU A 108 21.42 -3.06 3.80
C LEU A 108 21.76 -2.59 5.22
N TRP A 109 23.03 -2.37 5.53
CA TRP A 109 23.43 -1.81 6.83
C TRP A 109 22.90 -0.38 7.04
N GLN A 110 22.91 0.45 5.99
CA GLN A 110 22.29 1.78 6.02
C GLN A 110 20.78 1.68 6.26
N ALA A 111 20.08 0.77 5.58
CA ALA A 111 18.65 0.56 5.78
C ALA A 111 18.32 0.21 7.23
N ILE A 112 19.04 -0.77 7.80
CA ILE A 112 18.84 -1.20 9.20
C ILE A 112 19.13 -0.05 10.16
N THR A 113 20.23 0.68 9.96
CA THR A 113 20.64 1.82 10.81
C THR A 113 19.62 2.95 10.78
N LEU A 114 18.98 3.20 9.64
CA LEU A 114 18.03 4.30 9.46
C LEU A 114 16.65 3.99 10.09
N SER A 115 16.34 2.72 10.34
CA SER A 115 15.07 2.32 10.96
C SER A 115 14.88 2.95 12.34
N LYS A 116 13.69 3.52 12.57
CA LYS A 116 13.32 4.10 13.87
C LYS A 116 13.32 3.08 15.03
N THR A 117 13.30 1.79 14.71
CA THR A 117 13.35 0.70 15.70
C THR A 117 14.77 0.30 16.11
N VAL A 118 15.80 0.81 15.42
CA VAL A 118 17.21 0.49 15.67
C VAL A 118 17.88 1.67 16.38
N PRO A 119 18.53 1.45 17.55
CA PRO A 119 19.02 2.55 18.37
C PRO A 119 20.31 3.19 17.85
N SER A 120 21.17 2.45 17.16
CA SER A 120 22.44 2.94 16.63
C SER A 120 23.00 2.04 15.53
N ALA A 121 23.99 2.54 14.80
CA ALA A 121 24.67 1.83 13.71
C ALA A 121 25.61 0.71 14.19
N SER A 122 26.13 0.84 15.41
CA SER A 122 27.00 -0.16 16.05
C SER A 122 26.15 -1.23 16.72
N GLY A 123 26.43 -2.51 16.47
CA GLY A 123 25.90 -3.58 17.31
C GLY A 123 26.31 -3.35 18.76
N GLY A 124 25.36 -3.39 19.69
CA GLY A 124 25.65 -3.35 21.13
C GLY A 124 26.46 -4.54 21.60
#